data_AF-A0A521BIS4-F1
#
_entry.id   AF-A0A521BIS4-F1
#
_cell.length_a   1.000
_cell.length_b   1.000
_cell.length_c   1.000
_cell.angle_alpha   90.00
_cell.angle_beta   90.00
_cell.angle_gamma   90.00
#
_symmetry.space_group_name_H-M   'P 1'
#
loop_
_entity.id
_entity.type
_entity.pdbx_description
1 polymer ?
#
loop_
_entity_poly.entity_id
_entity_poly.type
_entity_poly.pdbx_seq_one_letter_code
_entity_poly.pdbx_strand_id
1 'polypeptide(L)'
;MLKFFISAFLIIFFFSGNSAIEKNENLEIKINWQENVSGDFSFTKNWDYPEGVYRNDFGQLSCDGFCPPETDRMKDENGRIFKDSLARFYQLVDTTHLFHSIKSKTNSYEWSGTNFITVKKIGRDTLYCSTDNNAATHSSLILKIIKNKCIPEIELNSISGSAKKQIYVCKKGDIKIDKILWNNGILKAKFDLIFEHPENPNKPLFWKGKILTQINQNRK
;
A
#
# COMPACT_ATOMS: atom_id res chain seq x y z
N MET A 1 -7.21 -26.09 84.28
CA MET A 1 -7.44 -24.83 83.54
C MET A 1 -6.77 -24.95 82.18
N LEU A 2 -7.54 -25.22 81.12
CA LEU A 2 -7.02 -25.40 79.76
C LEU A 2 -7.68 -24.35 78.86
N LYS A 3 -6.89 -23.40 78.37
CA LYS A 3 -7.34 -22.31 77.47
C LYS A 3 -7.37 -22.84 76.03
N PHE A 4 -8.54 -22.79 75.40
CA PHE A 4 -8.70 -23.00 73.96
C PHE A 4 -8.17 -21.77 73.21
N PHE A 5 -7.20 -21.98 72.31
CA PHE A 5 -6.86 -21.02 71.26
C PHE A 5 -7.44 -21.55 69.94
N ILE A 6 -8.47 -20.87 69.44
CA ILE A 6 -9.00 -21.09 68.09
C ILE A 6 -8.25 -20.14 67.16
N SER A 7 -7.42 -20.67 66.27
CA SER A 7 -6.78 -19.90 65.20
C SER A 7 -7.68 -19.94 63.97
N ALA A 8 -8.20 -18.79 63.57
CA ALA A 8 -9.00 -18.62 62.35
C ALA A 8 -8.08 -18.52 61.14
N PHE A 9 -8.09 -19.53 60.27
CA PHE A 9 -7.36 -19.52 59.01
C PHE A 9 -8.18 -18.77 57.95
N LEU A 10 -7.79 -17.53 57.66
CA LEU A 10 -8.36 -16.69 56.61
C LEU A 10 -7.73 -17.10 55.26
N ILE A 11 -8.45 -17.92 54.48
CA ILE A 11 -8.07 -18.25 53.10
C ILE A 11 -8.56 -17.11 52.20
N ILE A 12 -7.68 -16.19 51.87
CA ILE A 12 -7.91 -15.15 50.85
C ILE A 12 -7.66 -15.79 49.48
N PHE A 13 -8.74 -16.17 48.78
CA PHE A 13 -8.66 -16.52 47.36
C PHE A 13 -8.39 -15.25 46.54
N PHE A 14 -7.13 -15.05 46.16
CA PHE A 14 -6.78 -14.12 45.10
C PHE A 14 -7.28 -14.69 43.76
N PHE A 15 -8.46 -14.25 43.32
CA PHE A 15 -8.83 -14.32 41.91
C PHE A 15 -8.02 -13.27 41.15
N SER A 16 -6.81 -13.64 40.71
CA SER A 16 -6.12 -12.90 39.66
C SER A 16 -6.84 -13.20 38.34
N GLY A 17 -7.80 -12.33 37.99
CA GLY A 17 -8.32 -12.26 36.64
C GLY A 17 -7.19 -11.89 35.70
N ASN A 18 -6.51 -12.88 35.12
CA ASN A 18 -5.71 -12.69 33.94
C ASN A 18 -6.67 -12.29 32.81
N SER A 19 -6.84 -10.98 32.63
CA SER A 19 -7.31 -10.44 31.37
C SER A 19 -6.24 -10.80 30.34
N ALA A 20 -6.47 -11.87 29.60
CA ALA A 20 -5.70 -12.16 28.41
C ALA A 20 -5.85 -10.94 27.50
N ILE A 21 -4.76 -10.19 27.33
CA ILE A 21 -4.66 -9.21 26.26
C ILE A 21 -4.77 -10.02 24.97
N GLU A 22 -5.94 -9.99 24.32
CA GLU A 22 -6.08 -10.46 22.95
C GLU A 22 -5.05 -9.69 22.12
N LYS A 23 -3.98 -10.36 21.72
CA LYS A 23 -3.18 -9.86 20.60
C LYS A 23 -4.12 -9.87 19.40
N ASN A 24 -4.45 -8.70 18.87
CA ASN A 24 -5.10 -8.60 17.56
C ASN A 24 -4.15 -9.19 16.51
N GLU A 25 -4.32 -10.49 16.23
CA GLU A 25 -3.65 -11.16 15.14
C GLU A 25 -4.20 -10.62 13.82
N ASN A 26 -3.32 -10.30 12.89
CA ASN A 26 -3.75 -9.79 11.59
C ASN A 26 -4.58 -10.83 10.85
N LEU A 27 -5.76 -10.45 10.37
CA LEU A 27 -6.68 -11.36 9.71
C LEU A 27 -6.09 -11.92 8.42
N GLU A 28 -6.02 -13.25 8.34
CA GLU A 28 -5.73 -13.96 7.10
C GLU A 28 -7.01 -14.17 6.29
N ILE A 29 -7.10 -13.54 5.13
CA ILE A 29 -8.23 -13.70 4.21
C ILE A 29 -7.97 -14.87 3.27
N LYS A 30 -8.87 -15.86 3.24
CA LYS A 30 -8.84 -16.92 2.23
C LYS A 30 -9.11 -16.33 0.85
N ILE A 31 -8.24 -16.59 -0.11
CA ILE A 31 -8.39 -16.09 -1.48
C ILE A 31 -9.55 -16.81 -2.17
N ASN A 32 -10.45 -16.02 -2.77
CA ASN A 32 -11.47 -16.55 -3.66
C ASN A 32 -10.89 -16.64 -5.08
N TRP A 33 -10.35 -17.81 -5.43
CA TRP A 33 -9.86 -18.07 -6.78
C TRP A 33 -11.03 -18.22 -7.75
N GLN A 34 -11.00 -17.43 -8.83
CA GLN A 34 -11.99 -17.47 -9.90
C GLN A 34 -11.29 -17.76 -11.22
N GLU A 35 -11.91 -18.57 -12.08
CA GLU A 35 -11.36 -18.83 -13.42
C GLU A 35 -11.22 -17.52 -14.23
N ASN A 36 -12.14 -16.57 -14.03
CA ASN A 36 -12.00 -15.21 -14.54
C ASN A 36 -12.61 -14.20 -13.56
N VAL A 37 -11.83 -13.21 -13.14
CA VAL A 37 -12.34 -12.09 -12.33
C VAL A 37 -12.98 -11.05 -13.26
N SER A 38 -14.30 -10.89 -13.16
CA SER A 38 -15.06 -9.96 -14.00
C SER A 38 -14.97 -8.50 -13.53
N GLY A 39 -15.29 -7.59 -14.45
CA GLY A 39 -15.39 -6.14 -14.21
C GLY A 39 -14.46 -5.32 -15.12
N ASP A 40 -14.62 -4.01 -15.06
CA ASP A 40 -13.83 -3.08 -15.88
C ASP A 40 -12.39 -2.89 -15.35
N PHE A 41 -11.39 -3.29 -16.14
CA PHE A 41 -9.96 -3.10 -15.91
C PHE A 41 -9.33 -2.14 -16.95
N SER A 42 -10.14 -1.33 -17.64
CA SER A 42 -9.68 -0.39 -18.67
C SER A 42 -8.73 0.70 -18.15
N PHE A 43 -8.64 0.90 -16.84
CA PHE A 43 -7.66 1.80 -16.23
C PHE A 43 -6.23 1.47 -16.66
N THR A 44 -5.94 0.21 -16.97
CA THR A 44 -4.63 -0.24 -17.49
C THR A 44 -4.26 0.32 -18.87
N LYS A 45 -5.18 0.96 -19.58
CA LYS A 45 -4.91 1.70 -20.83
C LYS A 45 -4.37 3.10 -20.57
N ASN A 46 -4.54 3.61 -19.34
CA ASN A 46 -4.00 4.88 -18.92
C ASN A 46 -2.56 4.69 -18.45
N TRP A 47 -1.79 5.76 -18.52
CA TRP A 47 -0.40 5.81 -18.10
C TRP A 47 -0.09 7.20 -17.55
N ASP A 48 0.89 7.26 -16.64
CA ASP A 48 1.49 8.51 -16.18
C ASP A 48 3.02 8.43 -16.44
N TYR A 49 3.73 9.54 -16.28
CA TYR A 49 5.19 9.55 -16.24
C TYR A 49 5.71 9.13 -14.85
N PRO A 50 7.02 8.83 -14.71
CA PRO A 50 7.63 8.65 -13.40
C PRO A 50 7.41 9.87 -12.51
N GLU A 51 7.49 9.66 -11.19
CA GLU A 51 7.33 10.75 -10.22
C GLU A 51 8.31 11.89 -10.50
N GLY A 52 7.81 13.12 -10.39
CA GLY A 52 8.58 14.33 -10.68
C GLY A 52 8.57 14.74 -12.16
N VAL A 53 8.12 13.89 -13.10
CA VAL A 53 8.04 14.24 -14.52
C VAL A 53 6.63 14.70 -14.89
N TYR A 54 6.53 15.89 -15.49
CA TYR A 54 5.25 16.54 -15.78
C TYR A 54 5.34 17.37 -17.07
N ARG A 55 4.18 17.81 -17.58
CA ARG A 55 4.12 18.76 -18.70
C ARG A 55 4.08 20.18 -18.15
N ASN A 56 5.05 21.02 -18.50
CA ASN A 56 5.07 22.44 -18.12
C ASN A 56 4.08 23.26 -18.95
N ASP A 57 3.92 24.54 -18.62
CA ASP A 57 3.01 25.49 -19.28
C ASP A 57 3.34 25.72 -20.77
N PHE A 58 4.56 25.37 -21.19
CA PHE A 58 5.03 25.45 -22.57
C PHE A 58 4.79 24.16 -23.36
N GLY A 59 4.13 23.17 -22.76
CA GLY A 59 3.85 21.88 -23.37
C GLY A 59 5.04 20.93 -23.44
N GLN A 60 6.16 21.24 -22.79
CA GLN A 60 7.35 20.39 -22.74
C GLN A 60 7.28 19.43 -21.55
N LEU A 61 7.82 18.22 -21.69
CA LEU A 61 8.10 17.39 -20.51
C LEU A 61 9.22 18.04 -19.70
N SER A 62 8.93 18.37 -18.46
CA SER A 62 9.89 18.86 -17.49
C SER A 62 10.00 17.85 -16.35
N CYS A 63 10.92 18.11 -15.44
CA CYS A 63 11.11 17.32 -14.26
C CYS A 63 11.35 18.26 -13.06
N ASP A 64 10.86 17.86 -11.88
CA ASP A 64 11.15 18.44 -10.56
C ASP A 64 11.43 17.35 -9.50
N GLY A 65 12.22 17.67 -8.48
CA GLY A 65 12.56 16.82 -7.33
C GLY A 65 13.54 15.67 -7.59
N PHE A 66 13.33 14.90 -8.67
CA PHE A 66 14.09 13.66 -8.97
C PHE A 66 14.99 13.76 -10.21
N CYS A 67 15.34 14.97 -10.61
CA CYS A 67 16.02 15.24 -11.88
C CYS A 67 17.54 15.31 -11.73
N PRO A 68 18.30 14.96 -12.78
CA PRO A 68 19.72 15.26 -12.79
C PRO A 68 19.96 16.78 -12.65
N PRO A 69 20.84 17.24 -11.75
CA PRO A 69 21.06 18.67 -11.50
C PRO A 69 21.45 19.47 -12.76
N GLU A 70 22.06 18.82 -13.75
CA GLU A 70 22.44 19.46 -15.02
C GLU A 70 21.22 19.95 -15.81
N THR A 71 20.04 19.38 -15.56
CA THR A 71 18.79 19.76 -16.24
C THR A 71 18.29 21.15 -15.84
N ASP A 72 18.70 21.68 -14.68
CA ASP A 72 18.26 23.00 -14.22
C ASP A 72 18.85 24.13 -15.07
N ARG A 73 20.09 23.96 -15.54
CA ARG A 73 20.75 24.93 -16.44
C ARG A 73 20.17 24.94 -17.86
N MET A 74 19.31 23.97 -18.17
CA MET A 74 18.66 23.85 -19.48
C MET A 74 17.30 24.56 -19.52
N LYS A 75 16.86 25.13 -18.39
CA LYS A 75 15.60 25.84 -18.24
C LYS A 75 15.86 27.36 -18.10
N ASP A 76 14.94 28.17 -18.60
CA ASP A 76 14.90 29.59 -18.27
C ASP A 76 14.24 29.83 -16.90
N GLU A 77 14.19 31.10 -16.48
CA GLU A 77 13.59 31.51 -15.20
C GLU A 77 12.09 31.16 -15.08
N ASN A 78 11.40 30.92 -16.20
CA ASN A 78 9.99 30.53 -16.23
C ASN A 78 9.81 29.01 -16.31
N GLY A 79 10.90 28.23 -16.27
CA GLY A 79 10.88 26.77 -16.38
C GLY A 79 10.71 26.25 -17.81
N ARG A 80 10.89 27.10 -18.84
CA ARG A 80 10.90 26.68 -20.24
C ARG A 80 12.25 26.09 -20.58
N ILE A 81 12.27 24.90 -21.17
CA ILE A 81 13.51 24.27 -21.63
C ILE A 81 13.96 24.97 -22.91
N PHE A 82 15.22 25.42 -22.94
CA PHE A 82 15.80 26.08 -24.11
C PHE A 82 15.75 25.17 -25.33
N LYS A 83 15.49 25.75 -26.51
CA LYS A 83 15.27 24.99 -27.76
C LYS A 83 16.47 24.13 -28.15
N ASP A 84 17.69 24.66 -27.96
CA ASP A 84 18.95 23.97 -28.21
C ASP A 84 19.29 22.89 -27.17
N SER A 85 18.68 22.97 -25.98
CA SER A 85 18.89 22.04 -24.88
C SER A 85 17.84 20.92 -24.82
N LEU A 86 16.70 21.07 -25.50
CA LEU A 86 15.54 20.17 -25.40
C LEU A 86 15.88 18.70 -25.70
N ALA A 87 16.64 18.44 -26.76
CA ALA A 87 17.02 17.08 -27.13
C ALA A 87 17.91 16.43 -26.05
N ARG A 88 18.84 17.19 -25.47
CA ARG A 88 19.69 16.70 -24.39
C ARG A 88 18.90 16.49 -23.11
N PHE A 89 17.97 17.38 -22.80
CA PHE A 89 17.08 17.25 -21.64
C PHE A 89 16.32 15.92 -21.66
N TYR A 90 15.74 15.53 -22.79
CA TYR A 90 15.01 14.26 -22.93
C TYR A 90 15.89 13.00 -22.92
N GLN A 91 17.20 13.14 -23.06
CA GLN A 91 18.13 12.03 -22.82
C GLN A 91 18.46 11.86 -21.33
N LEU A 92 18.23 12.89 -20.51
CA LEU A 92 18.56 12.90 -19.08
C LEU A 92 17.35 12.59 -18.20
N VAL A 93 16.14 12.92 -18.65
CA VAL A 93 14.91 12.69 -17.91
C VAL A 93 14.24 11.40 -18.37
N ASP A 94 13.84 10.56 -17.41
CA ASP A 94 13.05 9.37 -17.72
C ASP A 94 11.63 9.77 -18.17
N THR A 95 11.37 9.58 -19.46
CA THR A 95 10.07 9.88 -20.08
C THR A 95 9.26 8.62 -20.36
N THR A 96 9.58 7.51 -19.70
CA THR A 96 8.89 6.23 -19.87
C THR A 96 7.43 6.33 -19.46
N HIS A 97 6.51 5.85 -20.30
CA HIS A 97 5.10 5.73 -19.93
C HIS A 97 4.90 4.57 -18.97
N LEU A 98 4.45 4.87 -17.76
CA LEU A 98 4.13 3.91 -16.74
C LEU A 98 2.62 3.64 -16.75
N PHE A 99 2.23 2.47 -17.24
CA PHE A 99 0.82 2.06 -17.24
C PHE A 99 0.29 1.85 -15.82
N HIS A 100 -0.96 2.28 -15.60
CA HIS A 100 -1.65 2.12 -14.33
C HIS A 100 -1.82 0.64 -14.00
N SER A 101 -1.54 0.26 -12.75
CA SER A 101 -1.58 -1.13 -12.28
C SER A 101 -2.60 -1.36 -11.16
N ILE A 102 -3.11 -0.28 -10.56
CA ILE A 102 -4.19 -0.31 -9.58
C ILE A 102 -5.17 0.83 -9.81
N LYS A 103 -6.45 0.57 -9.52
CA LYS A 103 -7.47 1.60 -9.33
C LYS A 103 -8.18 1.33 -8.01
N SER A 104 -8.08 2.26 -7.06
CA SER A 104 -8.63 2.06 -5.72
C SER A 104 -9.26 3.31 -5.12
N LYS A 105 -10.10 3.10 -4.11
CA LYS A 105 -10.65 4.11 -3.21
C LYS A 105 -10.34 3.68 -1.78
N THR A 106 -9.92 4.64 -0.96
CA THR A 106 -9.57 4.41 0.45
C THR A 106 -9.98 5.60 1.31
N ASN A 107 -10.00 5.40 2.62
CA ASN A 107 -10.10 6.43 3.66
C ASN A 107 -8.90 6.33 4.61
N SER A 108 -7.70 6.11 4.04
CA SER A 108 -6.44 6.05 4.79
C SER A 108 -5.88 7.43 5.10
N TYR A 109 -5.14 7.53 6.19
CA TYR A 109 -4.35 8.70 6.54
C TYR A 109 -3.32 9.03 5.46
N GLU A 110 -3.01 10.32 5.29
CA GLU A 110 -1.92 10.78 4.41
C GLU A 110 -1.93 10.10 3.03
N TRP A 111 -3.13 9.96 2.45
CA TRP A 111 -3.35 9.35 1.15
C TRP A 111 -3.89 10.38 0.16
N SER A 112 -3.10 10.71 -0.86
CA SER A 112 -3.52 11.55 -1.98
C SER A 112 -3.75 10.76 -3.27
N GLY A 113 -3.38 9.48 -3.29
CA GLY A 113 -3.62 8.59 -4.43
C GLY A 113 -2.34 8.12 -5.10
N THR A 114 -2.42 6.92 -5.67
CA THR A 114 -1.49 6.42 -6.68
C THR A 114 -2.25 5.51 -7.64
N ASN A 115 -1.80 5.46 -8.88
CA ASN A 115 -2.30 4.52 -9.90
C ASN A 115 -1.42 3.26 -9.98
N PHE A 116 -0.49 3.11 -9.04
CA PHE A 116 0.58 2.14 -9.13
C PHE A 116 0.68 1.22 -7.92
N ILE A 117 0.88 -0.07 -8.22
CA ILE A 117 1.18 -1.11 -7.25
C ILE A 117 2.34 -1.95 -7.75
N THR A 118 3.30 -2.18 -6.86
CA THR A 118 4.46 -3.03 -7.08
C THR A 118 4.18 -4.43 -6.53
N VAL A 119 4.47 -5.47 -7.31
CA VAL A 119 4.27 -6.88 -6.91
C VAL A 119 5.59 -7.63 -7.03
N LYS A 120 6.14 -8.06 -5.89
CA LYS A 120 7.43 -8.76 -5.81
C LYS A 120 7.25 -10.16 -5.24
N LYS A 121 7.88 -11.14 -5.86
CA LYS A 121 8.05 -12.48 -5.27
C LYS A 121 9.19 -12.42 -4.26
N ILE A 122 8.86 -12.64 -2.98
CA ILE A 122 9.82 -12.56 -1.86
C ILE A 122 10.14 -13.93 -1.25
N GLY A 123 9.50 -14.99 -1.76
CA GLY A 123 9.75 -16.38 -1.36
C GLY A 123 9.16 -17.34 -2.38
N ARG A 124 9.34 -18.65 -2.16
CA ARG A 124 8.85 -19.70 -3.08
C ARG A 124 7.35 -19.55 -3.39
N ASP A 125 6.56 -19.32 -2.34
CA ASP A 125 5.09 -19.24 -2.39
C ASP A 125 4.55 -17.90 -1.85
N THR A 126 5.41 -16.87 -1.78
CA THR A 126 5.09 -15.59 -1.12
C THR A 126 5.27 -14.42 -2.09
N LEU A 127 4.19 -13.67 -2.30
CA LEU A 127 4.23 -12.36 -2.93
C LEU A 127 4.03 -11.26 -1.91
N TYR A 128 4.69 -10.13 -2.16
CA TYR A 128 4.50 -8.87 -1.46
C TYR A 128 4.03 -7.84 -2.48
N CYS A 129 2.82 -7.32 -2.26
CA CYS A 129 2.27 -6.25 -3.07
C CYS A 129 2.21 -4.98 -2.22
N SER A 130 2.63 -3.84 -2.77
CA SER A 130 2.56 -2.54 -2.10
C SER A 130 2.11 -1.49 -3.10
N THR A 131 1.12 -0.68 -2.73
CA THR A 131 0.86 0.55 -3.51
C THR A 131 2.03 1.49 -3.38
N ASP A 132 2.39 2.16 -4.46
CA ASP A 132 3.53 3.06 -4.48
C ASP A 132 3.19 4.35 -3.71
N ASN A 133 4.13 4.83 -2.90
CA ASN A 133 4.05 6.15 -2.29
C ASN A 133 4.54 7.22 -3.28
N ASN A 134 4.26 8.48 -2.95
CA ASN A 134 4.75 9.65 -3.68
C ASN A 134 4.86 10.84 -2.71
N ALA A 135 5.27 12.00 -3.22
CA ALA A 135 5.42 13.24 -2.46
C ALA A 135 4.19 13.66 -1.65
N ALA A 136 2.98 13.19 -2.02
CA ALA A 136 1.72 13.51 -1.34
C ALA A 136 1.03 12.29 -0.70
N THR A 137 1.63 11.10 -0.77
CA THR A 137 1.03 9.84 -0.31
C THR A 137 2.05 9.07 0.53
N HIS A 138 1.74 8.91 1.81
CA HIS A 138 2.60 8.25 2.80
C HIS A 138 2.00 6.99 3.41
N SER A 139 0.76 6.66 3.02
CA SER A 139 0.12 5.36 3.32
C SER A 139 0.21 4.41 2.14
N SER A 140 0.56 3.16 2.40
CA SER A 140 0.58 2.08 1.41
C SER A 140 -0.36 0.95 1.83
N LEU A 141 -1.13 0.43 0.88
CA LEU A 141 -1.78 -0.87 1.02
C LEU A 141 -0.75 -1.96 0.77
N ILE A 142 -0.59 -2.83 1.75
CA ILE A 142 0.24 -4.02 1.66
C ILE A 142 -0.66 -5.24 1.51
N LEU A 143 -0.40 -6.08 0.51
CA LEU A 143 -1.02 -7.39 0.36
C LEU A 143 0.07 -8.46 0.34
N LYS A 144 0.23 -9.19 1.45
CA LYS A 144 1.11 -10.35 1.50
C LYS A 144 0.31 -11.60 1.12
N ILE A 145 0.60 -12.17 -0.04
CA ILE A 145 -0.08 -13.37 -0.54
C ILE A 145 0.82 -14.58 -0.26
N ILE A 146 0.33 -15.52 0.53
CA ILE A 146 1.03 -16.78 0.88
C ILE A 146 0.12 -17.94 0.49
N LYS A 147 0.50 -18.70 -0.53
CA LYS A 147 -0.30 -19.81 -1.07
C LYS A 147 -1.75 -19.38 -1.36
N ASN A 148 -2.70 -19.78 -0.51
CA ASN A 148 -4.13 -19.53 -0.67
C ASN A 148 -4.69 -18.46 0.28
N LYS A 149 -3.81 -17.65 0.88
CA LYS A 149 -4.16 -16.64 1.87
C LYS A 149 -3.59 -15.28 1.47
N CYS A 150 -4.32 -14.24 1.79
CA CYS A 150 -3.88 -12.86 1.71
C CYS A 150 -3.89 -12.27 3.12
N ILE A 151 -2.81 -11.58 3.50
CA ILE A 151 -2.66 -10.88 4.77
C ILE A 151 -2.55 -9.39 4.41
N PRO A 152 -3.65 -8.63 4.50
CA PRO A 152 -3.67 -7.21 4.16
C PRO A 152 -3.27 -6.34 5.35
N GLU A 153 -2.54 -5.27 5.08
CA GLU A 153 -2.20 -4.22 6.06
C GLU A 153 -2.23 -2.85 5.39
N ILE A 154 -2.47 -1.79 6.16
CA ILE A 154 -2.09 -0.44 5.75
C ILE A 154 -0.84 -0.06 6.53
N GLU A 155 0.19 0.35 5.81
CA GLU A 155 1.42 0.89 6.35
C GLU A 155 1.43 2.41 6.18
N LEU A 156 1.44 3.16 7.29
CA LEU A 156 1.58 4.61 7.29
C LEU A 156 2.99 5.00 7.73
N ASN A 157 3.74 5.65 6.84
CA ASN A 157 5.03 6.26 7.13
C ASN A 157 4.85 7.77 7.32
N SER A 158 4.26 8.16 8.45
CA SER A 158 3.81 9.54 8.69
C SER A 158 4.95 10.57 8.62
N ILE A 159 4.66 11.72 8.01
CA ILE A 159 5.55 12.89 8.02
C ILE A 159 5.36 13.78 9.27
N SER A 160 4.37 13.49 10.11
CA SER A 160 4.20 14.19 11.38
C SER A 160 5.27 13.74 12.39
N GLY A 161 6.06 14.70 12.89
CA GLY A 161 7.35 14.48 13.56
C GLY A 161 7.39 13.65 14.86
N SER A 162 6.30 12.98 15.24
CA SER A 162 6.23 12.12 16.43
C SER A 162 5.78 10.68 16.15
N ALA A 163 5.31 10.37 14.94
CA ALA A 163 4.79 9.06 14.60
C ALA A 163 5.85 8.16 13.95
N LYS A 164 6.22 7.06 14.62
CA LYS A 164 6.89 5.93 13.96
C LYS A 164 5.95 5.32 12.91
N LYS A 165 6.49 4.52 11.99
CA LYS A 165 5.72 3.65 11.07
C LYS A 165 4.56 2.98 11.82
N GLN A 166 3.33 3.20 11.34
CA GLN A 166 2.12 2.64 11.92
C GLN A 166 1.56 1.55 11.00
N ILE A 167 1.05 0.48 11.60
CA ILE A 167 0.45 -0.64 10.89
C ILE A 167 -1.00 -0.77 11.33
N TYR A 168 -1.92 -0.70 10.37
CA TYR A 168 -3.33 -1.00 10.58
C TYR A 168 -3.63 -2.39 10.03
N VAL A 169 -4.00 -3.30 10.93
CA VAL A 169 -4.29 -4.70 10.59
C VAL A 169 -5.68 -4.84 9.99
N CYS A 170 -5.86 -5.85 9.13
CA CYS A 170 -7.14 -6.10 8.50
C CYS A 170 -8.12 -6.69 9.53
N LYS A 171 -9.34 -6.13 9.56
CA LYS A 171 -10.43 -6.59 10.42
C LYS A 171 -11.40 -7.52 9.69
N LYS A 172 -11.67 -7.25 8.40
CA LYS A 172 -12.52 -8.06 7.53
C LYS A 172 -12.39 -7.63 6.07
N GLY A 173 -12.80 -8.50 5.16
CA GLY A 173 -12.91 -8.15 3.74
C GLY A 173 -12.91 -9.38 2.85
N ASP A 174 -12.83 -9.15 1.55
CA ASP A 174 -12.67 -10.19 0.55
C ASP A 174 -11.66 -9.81 -0.53
N ILE A 175 -11.01 -10.82 -1.10
CA ILE A 175 -10.16 -10.71 -2.27
C ILE A 175 -10.46 -11.85 -3.24
N LYS A 176 -10.64 -11.48 -4.50
CA LYS A 176 -10.83 -12.39 -5.64
C LYS A 176 -9.63 -12.28 -6.55
N ILE A 177 -9.04 -13.41 -6.92
CA ILE A 177 -7.89 -13.47 -7.82
C ILE A 177 -8.22 -14.36 -9.03
N ASP A 178 -7.84 -13.87 -10.20
CA ASP A 178 -7.98 -14.57 -11.48
C ASP A 178 -6.94 -15.69 -11.57
N LYS A 179 -7.41 -16.94 -11.53
CA LYS A 179 -6.58 -18.13 -11.46
C LYS A 179 -5.81 -18.38 -12.74
N ILE A 180 -6.44 -18.15 -13.90
CA ILE A 180 -5.79 -18.36 -15.20
C ILE A 180 -4.65 -17.36 -15.37
N LEU A 181 -4.89 -16.07 -15.12
CA LEU A 181 -3.84 -15.06 -15.24
C LEU A 181 -2.76 -15.19 -14.18
N TRP A 182 -3.12 -15.60 -12.96
CA TRP A 182 -2.15 -15.90 -11.91
C TRP A 182 -1.12 -16.95 -12.34
N ASN A 183 -1.59 -18.04 -12.95
CA ASN A 183 -0.70 -19.10 -13.47
C ASN A 183 0.22 -18.60 -14.60
N ASN A 184 -0.15 -17.49 -15.26
CA ASN A 184 0.64 -16.83 -16.30
C ASN A 184 1.49 -15.66 -15.76
N GLY A 185 1.67 -15.56 -14.43
CA GLY A 185 2.50 -14.52 -13.82
C GLY A 185 1.84 -13.15 -13.71
N ILE A 186 0.51 -13.06 -13.86
CA ILE A 186 -0.23 -11.79 -13.80
C ILE A 186 -1.13 -11.78 -12.55
N LEU A 187 -0.98 -10.77 -11.71
CA LEU A 187 -1.93 -10.49 -10.64
C LEU A 187 -3.10 -9.67 -11.19
N LYS A 188 -4.24 -10.31 -11.43
CA LYS A 188 -5.53 -9.65 -11.64
C LYS A 188 -6.45 -9.93 -10.47
N ALA A 189 -6.82 -8.88 -9.73
CA ALA A 189 -7.58 -9.02 -8.50
C ALA A 189 -8.64 -7.93 -8.31
N LYS A 190 -9.67 -8.25 -7.54
CA LYS A 190 -10.65 -7.31 -6.97
C LYS A 190 -10.73 -7.53 -5.47
N PHE A 191 -10.74 -6.45 -4.69
CA PHE A 191 -10.75 -6.53 -3.24
C PHE A 191 -11.59 -5.43 -2.60
N ASP A 192 -12.11 -5.71 -1.42
CA ASP A 192 -12.78 -4.76 -0.52
C ASP A 192 -12.40 -5.12 0.92
N LEU A 193 -11.64 -4.25 1.56
CA LEU A 193 -10.95 -4.51 2.83
C LEU A 193 -11.29 -3.43 3.84
N ILE A 194 -11.51 -3.84 5.09
CA ILE A 194 -11.74 -2.97 6.23
C ILE A 194 -10.69 -3.29 7.28
N PHE A 195 -10.11 -2.24 7.85
CA PHE A 195 -9.00 -2.30 8.79
C PHE A 195 -9.44 -1.81 10.17
N GLU A 196 -8.66 -2.15 11.18
CA GLU A 196 -8.82 -1.54 12.49
C GLU A 196 -8.51 -0.04 12.43
N HIS A 197 -9.26 0.75 13.20
CA HIS A 197 -9.06 2.20 13.28
C HIS A 197 -9.08 2.63 14.75
N PRO A 198 -8.01 2.34 15.51
CA PRO A 198 -7.98 2.59 16.96
C PRO A 198 -8.21 4.06 17.33
N GLU A 199 -7.74 5.00 16.50
CA GLU A 199 -7.83 6.45 16.72
C GLU A 199 -9.23 7.02 16.44
N ASN A 200 -10.03 6.32 15.64
CA ASN A 200 -11.42 6.70 15.35
C ASN A 200 -12.29 5.47 15.09
N PRO A 201 -12.67 4.72 16.14
CA PRO A 201 -13.40 3.46 15.99
C PRO A 201 -14.75 3.57 15.27
N ASN A 202 -15.31 4.78 15.19
CA ASN A 202 -16.58 5.08 14.55
C ASN A 202 -16.46 5.40 13.05
N LYS A 203 -15.23 5.55 12.53
CA LYS A 203 -14.98 5.78 11.10
C LYS A 203 -14.30 4.56 10.49
N PRO A 204 -14.80 4.05 9.34
CA PRO A 204 -14.16 2.91 8.71
C PRO A 204 -12.83 3.35 8.07
N LEU A 205 -11.75 2.70 8.48
CA LEU A 205 -10.52 2.62 7.69
C LEU A 205 -10.72 1.50 6.67
N PHE A 206 -10.71 1.81 5.37
CA PHE A 206 -11.02 0.83 4.33
C PHE A 206 -10.15 1.04 3.10
N TRP A 207 -9.96 -0.03 2.33
CA TRP A 207 -9.35 0.04 1.01
C TRP A 207 -10.07 -0.93 0.07
N LYS A 208 -10.53 -0.43 -1.07
CA LYS A 208 -11.14 -1.28 -2.09
C LYS A 208 -10.68 -0.89 -3.48
N GLY A 209 -10.56 -1.87 -4.35
CA GLY A 209 -10.01 -1.61 -5.67
C GLY A 209 -9.87 -2.82 -6.56
N LYS A 210 -9.15 -2.59 -7.65
CA LYS A 210 -8.80 -3.57 -8.66
C LYS A 210 -7.32 -3.44 -8.99
N ILE A 211 -6.67 -4.58 -9.19
CA ILE A 211 -5.26 -4.67 -9.58
C ILE A 211 -5.18 -5.46 -10.89
N LEU A 212 -4.34 -5.00 -11.81
CA LEU A 212 -3.93 -5.78 -12.99
C LEU A 212 -2.47 -5.42 -13.30
N THR A 213 -1.56 -6.34 -12.99
CA THR A 213 -0.12 -6.11 -13.17
C THR A 213 0.67 -7.42 -13.26
N GLN A 214 1.86 -7.36 -13.85
CA GLN A 214 2.79 -8.50 -13.89
C GLN A 214 3.45 -8.70 -12.52
N ILE A 215 3.59 -9.96 -12.12
CA ILE A 215 4.36 -10.35 -10.94
C ILE A 215 5.84 -10.19 -11.28
N ASN A 216 6.61 -9.51 -10.42
CA ASN A 216 8.01 -9.14 -10.64
C ASN A 216 8.23 -8.12 -11.75
N GLN A 217 7.28 -7.22 -11.99
CA GLN A 217 7.58 -6.03 -12.77
C GLN A 217 8.58 -5.18 -11.98
N ASN A 218 9.87 -5.32 -12.28
CA ASN A 218 10.90 -4.40 -11.82
C ASN A 218 10.65 -3.07 -12.51
N ARG A 219 10.03 -2.13 -11.80
CA ARG A 219 10.07 -0.72 -12.15
C ARG A 219 11.48 -0.26 -11.81
N LYS A 220 12.24 0.14 -12.83
CA LYS A 220 13.59 0.69 -12.67
C LYS A 220 13.50 2.06 -12.02
#